data_AF-A0A7C2P2A9-F1
#
_entry.id   AF-A0A7C2P2A9-F1
#
_cell.length_a   1.000
_cell.length_b   1.000
_cell.length_c   1.000
_cell.angle_alpha   90.00
_cell.angle_beta   90.00
_cell.angle_gamma   90.00
#
_symmetry.space_group_name_H-M   'P 1'
#
loop_
_entity.id
_entity.type
_entity.pdbx_description
1 polymer ?
#
loop_
_entity_poly.entity_id
_entity_poly.type
_entity_poly.pdbx_seq_one_letter_code
_entity_poly.pdbx_strand_id
1 'polypeptide(L)' 'GDALLFGPESRGLPAALLERFPFSDLLRIPMLPTSRSLNLSNAVAVTVYEAWRQLNFDGARSVAWLPDDTGTMGA' A
#
# COMPACT_ATOMS: atom_id res chain seq x y z
N GLY A 1 -14.14 -7.44 -4.79
CA GLY A 1 -12.83 -7.55 -4.11
C GLY A 1 -11.83 -6.90 -5.01
N ASP A 2 -10.90 -6.15 -4.44
CA ASP A 2 -10.02 -5.27 -5.20
C ASP A 2 -8.60 -5.83 -5.21
N ALA A 3 -7.80 -5.45 -6.21
CA ALA A 3 -6.44 -5.93 -6.37
C ALA A 3 -5.49 -4.77 -6.66
N LEU A 4 -4.32 -4.83 -6.03
CA LEU A 4 -3.21 -3.92 -6.29
C LEU A 4 -2.21 -4.62 -7.20
N LEU A 5 -2.00 -4.08 -8.40
CA LEU A 5 -1.09 -4.64 -9.38
C LEU A 5 0.25 -3.90 -9.36
N PHE A 6 1.34 -4.65 -9.29
CA PHE A 6 2.70 -4.12 -9.34
C PHE A 6 3.47 -4.72 -10.51
N GLY A 7 4.30 -3.91 -11.16
CA GLY A 7 5.24 -4.37 -12.17
C GLY A 7 6.61 -4.71 -11.60
N PRO A 8 7.48 -5.39 -12.36
CA PRO A 8 8.86 -5.67 -11.94
C PRO A 8 9.68 -4.38 -11.70
N GLU A 9 10.66 -4.39 -10.79
CA GLU A 9 11.46 -3.18 -10.46
C GLU A 9 12.08 -2.52 -11.68
N SER A 10 12.55 -3.31 -12.64
CA SER A 10 13.34 -2.83 -13.77
C SER A 10 12.53 -2.05 -14.80
N ARG A 11 11.22 -2.32 -14.90
CA ARG A 11 10.40 -1.88 -16.04
C ARG A 11 8.98 -1.45 -15.69
N GLY A 12 8.52 -1.72 -14.47
CA GLY A 12 7.15 -1.42 -14.05
C GLY A 12 6.09 -2.12 -14.91
N LEU A 13 4.88 -1.57 -14.89
CA LEU A 13 3.77 -2.07 -15.71
C LEU A 13 3.86 -1.52 -17.14
N PRO A 14 3.47 -2.31 -18.16
CA PRO A 14 3.43 -1.82 -19.54
C PRO A 14 2.49 -0.60 -19.68
N ALA A 15 2.88 0.42 -20.44
CA ALA A 15 2.06 1.60 -20.68
C ALA A 15 0.67 1.25 -21.25
N ALA A 16 0.63 0.35 -22.24
CA ALA A 16 -0.62 -0.16 -22.81
C ALA A 16 -1.55 -0.87 -21.81
N LEU A 17 -1.01 -1.35 -20.68
CA LEU A 17 -1.84 -1.88 -19.59
C LEU A 17 -2.40 -0.74 -18.73
N LEU A 18 -1.56 0.26 -18.39
CA LEU A 18 -1.97 1.42 -17.58
C LEU A 18 -3.05 2.26 -18.29
N GLU A 19 -2.92 2.44 -19.60
CA GLU A 19 -3.89 3.17 -20.46
C GLU A 19 -5.29 2.55 -20.48
N ARG A 20 -5.44 1.29 -20.03
CA ARG A 20 -6.75 0.62 -19.93
C ARG A 20 -7.52 0.98 -18.66
N PHE A 21 -6.88 1.64 -17.70
CA PHE A 21 -7.49 2.01 -16.42
C PHE A 21 -7.79 3.51 -16.37
N PRO A 22 -8.90 3.91 -15.71
CA PRO A 22 -9.14 5.32 -15.45
C PRO A 22 -8.07 5.87 -14.50
N PHE A 23 -7.82 7.18 -14.57
CA PHE A 23 -6.80 7.84 -13.74
C PHE A 23 -7.02 7.64 -12.23
N SER A 24 -8.27 7.47 -11.79
CA SER A 24 -8.62 7.17 -10.39
C SER A 24 -8.01 5.88 -9.86
N ASP A 25 -7.73 4.93 -10.75
CA ASP A 25 -7.24 3.60 -10.39
C ASP A 25 -5.71 3.53 -10.51
N LEU A 26 -5.07 4.61 -10.97
CA LEU A 26 -3.64 4.74 -11.11
C LEU A 26 -3.04 5.42 -9.89
N LEU A 27 -2.36 4.64 -9.06
CA LEU A 27 -1.72 5.13 -7.84
C LEU A 27 -0.21 5.32 -8.03
N ARG A 28 0.35 6.34 -7.38
CA ARG A 28 1.78 6.58 -7.29
C ARG A 28 2.18 6.88 -5.86
N ILE A 29 3.20 6.18 -5.36
CA ILE A 29 3.84 6.54 -4.10
C ILE A 29 4.64 7.84 -4.33
N PRO A 30 4.40 8.91 -3.54
CA PRO A 30 5.19 10.12 -3.62
C PRO A 30 6.68 9.84 -3.40
N MET A 31 7.54 10.42 -4.22
CA MET A 31 9.00 10.22 -4.17
C MET A 31 9.71 11.55 -4.33
N LEU A 32 10.91 11.68 -3.74
CA LEU A 32 11.79 12.82 -3.96
C LEU A 32 12.19 12.92 -5.45
N PRO A 33 12.46 14.14 -5.98
CA PRO A 33 12.78 14.32 -7.40
C PRO A 33 13.99 13.50 -7.89
N THR A 34 14.95 13.22 -7.02
CA THR A 34 16.15 12.42 -7.32
C THR A 34 15.93 10.92 -7.23
N SER A 35 14.79 10.48 -6.68
CA SER A 35 14.46 9.06 -6.52
C SER A 35 13.63 8.58 -7.71
N ARG A 36 14.16 7.57 -8.43
CA ARG A 36 13.51 7.02 -9.63
C ARG A 36 12.43 5.99 -9.31
N SER A 37 12.69 5.14 -8.32
CA SER A 37 11.78 4.08 -7.89
C SER A 37 12.09 3.65 -6.47
N LEU A 38 11.08 3.11 -5.78
CA LEU A 38 11.31 2.29 -4.59
C LEU A 38 11.65 0.86 -5.02
N ASN A 39 12.31 0.12 -4.13
CA ASN A 39 12.35 -1.33 -4.25
C ASN A 39 10.92 -1.90 -4.22
N LEU A 40 10.65 -2.98 -4.97
CA LEU A 40 9.30 -3.53 -5.11
C LEU A 40 8.71 -3.98 -3.77
N SER A 41 9.50 -4.62 -2.90
CA SER A 41 8.97 -5.08 -1.60
C SER A 41 8.55 -3.92 -0.70
N ASN A 42 9.32 -2.83 -0.69
CA ASN A 42 8.98 -1.62 0.04
C ASN A 42 7.73 -0.95 -0.53
N ALA A 43 7.59 -0.90 -1.87
CA ALA A 43 6.40 -0.35 -2.51
C ALA A 43 5.15 -1.16 -2.14
N VAL A 44 5.23 -2.50 -2.23
CA VAL A 44 4.15 -3.41 -1.85
C VAL A 44 3.79 -3.23 -0.37
N ALA A 45 4.79 -3.22 0.53
CA ALA A 45 4.56 -3.05 1.97
C ALA A 45 3.82 -1.74 2.29
N VAL A 46 4.29 -0.61 1.74
CA VAL A 46 3.66 0.70 1.98
C VAL A 46 2.21 0.70 1.49
N THR A 47 1.94 0.21 0.28
CA THR A 47 0.58 0.23 -0.28
C THR A 47 -0.36 -0.72 0.46
N VAL A 48 0.10 -1.91 0.83
CA VAL A 48 -0.72 -2.88 1.59
C VAL A 48 -1.05 -2.33 2.97
N TYR A 49 -0.09 -1.76 3.68
CA TYR A 49 -0.36 -1.20 5.01
C TYR A 49 -1.23 0.04 4.98
N GLU A 50 -1.15 0.87 3.94
CA GLU A 50 -2.10 1.99 3.78
C GLU A 50 -3.52 1.49 3.49
N ALA A 51 -3.67 0.51 2.60
CA ALA A 51 -4.97 -0.11 2.35
C ALA A 51 -5.54 -0.76 3.63
N TRP A 52 -4.70 -1.48 4.38
CA TRP A 52 -5.11 -2.10 5.64
C TRP A 52 -5.46 -1.06 6.71
N ARG A 53 -4.73 0.07 6.77
CA ARG A 53 -5.04 1.21 7.64
C ARG A 53 -6.41 1.81 7.34
N GLN A 54 -6.76 1.97 6.06
CA GLN A 54 -8.10 2.43 5.66
C GLN A 54 -9.21 1.44 6.04
N LEU A 55 -8.86 0.16 6.21
CA LEU A 55 -9.72 -0.90 6.71
C LEU A 55 -9.58 -1.11 8.23
N ASN A 56 -9.08 -0.10 8.96
CA ASN A 56 -8.87 -0.12 10.42
C ASN A 56 -8.03 -1.32 10.93
N PHE A 57 -7.08 -1.79 10.11
CA PHE A 57 -6.26 -2.95 10.42
C PHE A 57 -7.06 -4.20 10.84
N ASP A 58 -8.25 -4.40 10.25
CA ASP A 58 -9.11 -5.53 10.60
C ASP A 58 -8.37 -6.88 10.51
N GLY A 59 -8.56 -7.73 11.52
CA GLY A 59 -7.83 -9.00 11.67
C GLY A 59 -6.38 -8.88 12.18
N ALA A 60 -5.88 -7.69 12.48
CA ALA A 60 -4.59 -7.53 13.14
C ALA A 60 -4.61 -8.15 14.54
N ARG A 61 -3.45 -8.65 14.98
CA ARG A 61 -3.29 -9.12 16.34
C ARG A 61 -3.35 -7.92 17.29
N SER A 62 -4.25 -7.97 18.27
CA SER A 62 -4.20 -7.08 19.43
C SER A 62 -2.87 -7.28 20.15
N VAL A 63 -2.11 -6.20 20.25
CA VAL A 63 -0.85 -6.17 21.00
C VAL A 63 -1.18 -5.66 22.40
N ALA A 64 -1.05 -6.53 23.40
CA ALA A 64 -1.53 -6.27 24.77
C ALA A 64 -0.98 -4.99 25.42
N TRP A 65 0.18 -4.50 24.96
CA TRP A 65 0.80 -3.27 25.46
C TRP A 65 0.52 -2.02 24.62
N LEU A 66 -0.31 -2.13 23.57
CA LEU A 66 -0.76 -1.00 22.77
C LEU A 66 -2.26 -0.78 23.02
N PRO A 67 -2.69 0.46 23.30
CA PRO A 67 -4.12 0.77 23.39
C PRO A 67 -4.79 0.48 22.04
N ASP A 68 -6.00 -0.08 22.10
CA ASP A 68 -6.88 -0.16 20.94
C ASP A 68 -7.39 1.24 20.53
N ASP A 69 -8.19 1.29 19.47
CA ASP A 69 -8.74 2.56 18.94
C ASP A 69 -9.63 3.31 19.95
N THR A 70 -10.00 2.69 21.08
CA THR A 70 -10.77 3.30 22.17
C THR A 70 -9.88 3.76 23.34
N GLY A 71 -8.57 3.52 23.28
CA GLY A 71 -7.63 3.79 24.37
C GLY A 71 -7.61 2.70 25.45
N THR A 72 -8.26 1.57 25.23
CA THR A 72 -8.25 0.43 26.15
C THR A 72 -7.04 -0.45 25.85
N MET A 73 -6.27 -0.83 26.86
CA MET A 73 -5.16 -1.77 26.67
C MET A 73 -5.71 -3.13 26.21
N GLY A 74 -5.10 -3.74 25.20
CA GLY A 74 -5.44 -5.10 24.78
C GLY A 74 -5.24 -6.10 25.93
N ALA A 75 -6.16 -7.04 26.09
CA ALA A 75 -6.03 -8.14 27.06
C ALA A 75 -4.84 -9.07 26.73
#